data_AF-A0A8J8IZW3-F1
#
_entry.id   AF-A0A8J8IZW3-F1
#
_cell.length_a   1.000
_cell.length_b   1.000
_cell.length_c   1.000
_cell.angle_alpha   90.00
_cell.angle_beta   90.00
_cell.angle_gamma   90.00
#
_symmetry.space_group_name_H-M   'P 1'
#
loop_
_entity.id
_entity.type
_entity.pdbx_description
1 polymer ?
#
loop_
_entity_poly.entity_id
_entity_poly.type
_entity_poly.pdbx_seq_one_letter_code
_entity_poly.pdbx_strand_id
1 'polypeptide(L)' 'EDLLAIVTSFAGKLYGMRSHKKKRLVEAVKNALRDD' A
#
# COMPACT_ATOMS: atom_id res chain seq x y z
N GLU A 1 -1.77 6.63 10.20
CA GLU A 1 -0.64 6.81 9.25
C GLU A 1 0.38 5.67 9.33
N ASP A 2 0.63 5.10 10.51
CA ASP A 2 1.64 4.04 10.72
C ASP A 2 1.44 2.77 9.89
N LEU A 3 0.21 2.24 9.82
CA LEU A 3 -0.08 1.04 9.02
C LEU A 3 0.19 1.27 7.53
N LEU A 4 -0.18 2.45 7.01
CA LEU A 4 0.00 2.79 5.59
C LEU A 4 1.50 2.89 5.26
N ALA A 5 2.31 3.45 6.17
CA ALA A 5 3.76 3.51 6.02
C ALA A 5 4.39 2.12 6.00
N ILE A 6 3.98 1.23 6.92
CA ILE A 6 4.43 -0.16 6.97
C ILE A 6 4.09 -0.87 5.65
N VAL A 7 2.81 -0.89 5.27
CA VAL A 7 2.35 -1.57 4.04
C VAL A 7 3.07 -1.03 2.79
N THR A 8 3.26 0.29 2.69
CA THR A 8 3.95 0.90 1.55
C THR A 8 5.43 0.49 1.48
N SER A 9 6.11 0.42 2.62
CA SER A 9 7.51 -0.04 2.73
C SER A 9 7.65 -1.50 2.26
N PHE A 10 6.77 -2.39 2.76
CA PHE A 10 6.76 -3.80 2.36
C PHE A 10 6.41 -3.98 0.88
N ALA A 11 5.42 -3.24 0.36
CA ALA A 11 5.02 -3.30 -1.04
C ALA A 11 6.14 -2.85 -2.00
N GLY A 12 6.96 -1.88 -1.57
CA GLY A 12 8.14 -1.46 -2.31
C GLY A 12 9.19 -2.58 -2.43
N LYS A 13 9.41 -3.36 -1.37
CA LYS A 13 10.35 -4.50 -1.37
C LYS A 13 9.81 -5.71 -2.12
N LEU A 14 8.51 -6.01 -1.98
CA LEU A 14 7.88 -7.18 -2.61
C LEU A 14 7.67 -7.01 -4.11
N TYR A 15 7.28 -5.81 -4.55
CA TYR A 15 6.85 -5.59 -5.92
C TYR A 15 7.73 -4.61 -6.69
N GLY A 16 8.59 -3.85 -6.02
CA GLY A 16 9.38 -2.78 -6.61
C GLY A 16 8.64 -1.43 -6.64
N MET A 17 9.41 -0.34 -6.67
CA MET A 17 8.90 1.03 -6.50
C MET A 17 7.86 1.45 -7.53
N ARG A 18 7.95 0.94 -8.77
CA ARG A 18 7.08 1.28 -9.91
C ARG A 18 6.03 0.22 -10.25
N SER A 19 5.88 -0.82 -9.43
CA SER A 19 4.97 -1.91 -9.78
C SER A 19 3.49 -1.51 -9.69
N HIS A 20 2.73 -1.91 -10.71
CA HIS A 20 1.27 -1.78 -10.70
C HIS A 20 0.62 -2.51 -9.52
N LYS A 21 1.21 -3.62 -9.04
CA LYS A 21 0.73 -4.36 -7.86
C LYS A 21 0.88 -3.54 -6.57
N LYS A 22 2.00 -2.82 -6.41
CA LYS A 22 2.19 -1.86 -5.29
C LYS A 22 1.09 -0.80 -5.31
N LYS A 23 0.85 -0.17 -6.46
CA LYS A 23 -0.18 0.88 -6.60
C LYS A 23 -1.56 0.35 -6.21
N ARG A 24 -1.95 -0.83 -6.71
CA ARG A 24 -3.24 -1.45 -6.36
C ARG A 24 -3.38 -1.76 -4.87
N LEU A 25 -2.35 -2.33 -4.24
CA LEU A 25 -2.37 -2.66 -2.81
C LEU A 25 -2.54 -1.41 -1.94
N VAL A 26 -1.74 -0.36 -2.21
CA VAL A 26 -1.77 0.88 -1.43
C VAL A 26 -3.12 1.57 -1.54
N GLU A 27 -3.72 1.61 -2.73
CA GLU A 27 -5.06 2.18 -2.91
C GLU A 27 -6.15 1.35 -2.22
N ALA A 28 -6.08 0.01 -2.28
CA ALA A 28 -7.03 -0.85 -1.58
C ALA A 28 -6.99 -0.64 -0.06
N VAL A 29 -5.79 -0.54 0.53
CA VAL A 29 -5.63 -0.27 1.97
C VAL A 29 -6.13 1.13 2.35
N LYS A 30 -5.86 2.15 1.52
CA LYS A 30 -6.40 3.50 1.76
C LYS A 30 -7.92 3.53 1.75
N ASN A 31 -8.56 2.79 0.84
CA ASN A 31 -10.01 2.74 0.77
C ASN A 31 -10.60 2.00 1.97
N ALA A 32 -10.01 0.86 2.36
CA ALA A 32 -10.45 0.11 3.55
C ALA A 32 -10.38 0.94 4.84
N LEU A 33 -9.38 1.83 4.96
CA LEU A 33 -9.24 2.73 6.12
C LEU A 33 -10.16 3.97 6.07
N ARG A 34 -10.90 4.18 4.97
CA ARG A 34 -11.88 5.28 4.84
C ARG A 34 -13.31 4.83 5.10
N ASP A 35 -13.55 3.53 5.03
CA ASP A 35 -14.87 2.92 5.23
C ASP A 35 -15.15 2.62 6.72
N ASP A 36 -14.21 2.95 7.63
CA ASP A 36 -14.30 2.90 9.11
C ASP A 36 -14.42 4.29 9.75
#